data_AF-A0A7S1CFS4-F1
#
_entry.id   AF-A0A7S1CFS4-F1
#
_cell.length_a   1.000
_cell.length_b   1.000
_cell.length_c   1.000
_cell.angle_alpha   90.00
_cell.angle_beta   90.00
_cell.angle_gamma   90.00
#
_symmetry.space_group_name_H-M   'P 1'
#
loop_
_entity.id
_entity.type
_entity.pdbx_description
1 polymer ?
#
loop_
_entity_poly.entity_id
_entity_poly.type
_entity_poly.pdbx_seq_one_letter_code
_entity_poly.pdbx_strand_id
1 'polypeptide(L)'
;GGVVKVGFALDGDLAKLSGSFPAWRAAFGADVAPVLDVVRLVQWARPRRAAHVSNLASTTLEVLGRPVSKKQQLSDWQRRPLSRAQRAYAALDAYVLVAMFDRIVSD
;
A
#
# COMPACT_ATOMS: atom_id res chain seq x y z
N GLY A 1 -4.73 -21.69 7.92
CA GLY A 1 -4.91 -20.23 8.06
C GLY A 1 -4.30 -19.55 6.84
N GLY A 2 -5.00 -18.59 6.24
CA GLY A 2 -4.50 -17.86 5.06
C GLY A 2 -3.67 -16.62 5.44
N VAL A 3 -2.90 -16.10 4.48
CA VAL A 3 -2.16 -14.83 4.63
C VAL A 3 -2.93 -13.71 3.93
N VAL A 4 -3.28 -12.65 4.68
CA VAL A 4 -3.93 -11.44 4.12
C VAL A 4 -2.88 -10.53 3.48
N LYS A 5 -3.16 -10.06 2.27
CA LYS A 5 -2.33 -9.06 1.59
C LYS A 5 -2.98 -7.69 1.77
N VAL A 6 -2.32 -6.81 2.52
CA VAL A 6 -2.80 -5.44 2.73
C VAL A 6 -2.20 -4.54 1.65
N GLY A 7 -3.04 -3.75 0.99
CA GLY A 7 -2.66 -2.89 -0.14
C GLY A 7 -3.35 -1.52 -0.09
N PHE A 8 -2.93 -0.61 -0.96
CA PHE A 8 -3.58 0.68 -1.17
C PHE A 8 -3.90 0.84 -2.65
N ALA A 9 -5.19 0.86 -3.01
CA ALA A 9 -5.63 0.86 -4.42
C ALA A 9 -4.97 -0.27 -5.26
N LEU A 10 -4.92 -1.48 -4.68
CA LEU A 10 -4.07 -2.59 -5.15
C LEU A 10 -4.44 -3.13 -6.54
N ASP A 11 -5.68 -2.93 -6.99
CA ASP A 11 -6.18 -3.43 -8.28
C ASP A 11 -5.29 -2.98 -9.46
N GLY A 12 -4.84 -1.72 -9.43
CA GLY A 12 -3.96 -1.18 -10.47
C GLY A 12 -2.57 -1.83 -10.48
N ASP A 13 -2.04 -2.15 -9.30
CA ASP A 13 -0.74 -2.81 -9.17
C ASP A 13 -0.80 -4.27 -9.61
N LEU A 14 -1.88 -4.99 -9.29
CA LEU A 14 -2.08 -6.37 -9.75
C LEU A 14 -2.25 -6.48 -11.27
N ALA A 15 -2.91 -5.50 -11.89
CA ALA A 15 -3.01 -5.41 -13.34
C ALA A 15 -1.63 -5.21 -13.99
N LYS A 16 -0.82 -4.28 -13.45
CA LYS A 16 0.57 -4.06 -13.92
C LYS A 16 1.47 -5.26 -13.70
N LEU A 17 1.36 -5.93 -12.55
CA LEU A 17 2.10 -7.14 -12.22
C LEU A 17 1.78 -8.25 -13.23
N SER A 18 0.50 -8.40 -13.59
CA SER A 18 0.06 -9.34 -14.63
C SER A 18 0.61 -9.05 -16.01
N GLY A 19 0.65 -7.79 -16.41
CA GLY A 19 1.23 -7.39 -17.70
C GLY A 19 2.76 -7.55 -17.74
N SER A 20 3.45 -7.25 -16.64
CA SER A 20 4.91 -7.15 -16.62
C SER A 20 5.59 -8.49 -16.28
N PHE A 21 4.95 -9.33 -15.48
CA PHE A 21 5.55 -10.57 -14.97
C PHE A 21 4.57 -11.76 -15.02
N PRO A 22 4.07 -12.21 -16.19
CA PRO A 22 2.96 -13.18 -16.28
C PRO A 22 3.12 -14.45 -15.43
N ALA A 23 4.35 -14.92 -15.19
CA ALA A 23 4.67 -16.05 -14.33
C ALA A 23 4.29 -15.85 -12.84
N TRP A 24 4.00 -14.63 -12.41
CA TRP A 24 3.65 -14.29 -11.03
C TRP A 24 2.43 -15.09 -10.54
N ARG A 25 1.46 -15.40 -11.42
CA ARG A 25 0.28 -16.21 -11.07
C ARG A 25 0.64 -17.64 -10.68
N ALA A 26 1.70 -18.20 -11.25
CA ALA A 26 2.19 -19.51 -10.86
C ALA A 26 2.80 -19.48 -9.45
N ALA A 27 3.38 -18.33 -9.04
CA ALA A 27 4.00 -18.16 -7.74
C ALA A 27 3.00 -17.84 -6.61
N PHE A 28 1.92 -17.11 -6.91
CA PHE A 28 0.95 -16.61 -5.91
C PHE A 28 -0.44 -17.25 -6.03
N GLY A 29 -0.66 -18.13 -7.00
CA GLY A 29 -1.98 -18.66 -7.35
C GLY A 29 -2.71 -17.78 -8.38
N ALA A 30 -3.77 -18.33 -8.98
CA ALA A 30 -4.59 -17.61 -9.97
C ALA A 30 -5.23 -16.34 -9.37
N ASP A 31 -5.52 -16.36 -8.07
CA ASP A 31 -6.14 -15.27 -7.32
C ASP A 31 -5.29 -14.90 -6.10
N VAL A 32 -4.89 -13.64 -6.01
CA VAL A 32 -4.28 -13.09 -4.78
C VAL A 32 -5.41 -12.87 -3.79
N ALA A 33 -5.70 -13.88 -2.97
CA ALA A 33 -6.76 -13.80 -1.97
C ALA A 33 -6.31 -14.39 -0.63
N PRO A 34 -6.77 -13.85 0.51
CA PRO A 34 -7.53 -12.61 0.65
C PRO A 34 -6.65 -11.35 0.49
N VAL A 35 -7.21 -10.31 -0.12
CA VAL A 35 -6.64 -8.95 -0.22
C VAL A 35 -7.51 -7.99 0.57
N LEU A 36 -6.88 -7.08 1.30
CA LEU A 36 -7.52 -6.00 2.01
C LEU A 36 -6.99 -4.66 1.49
N ASP A 37 -7.89 -3.85 0.92
CA ASP A 37 -7.57 -2.48 0.55
C ASP A 37 -7.75 -1.56 1.76
N VAL A 38 -6.67 -0.89 2.19
CA VAL A 38 -6.68 0.04 3.32
C VAL A 38 -7.66 1.19 3.09
N VAL A 39 -7.88 1.63 1.84
CA VAL A 39 -8.87 2.67 1.55
C VAL A 39 -10.27 2.21 1.96
N ARG A 40 -10.63 0.96 1.64
CA ARG A 40 -11.93 0.38 2.02
C ARG A 40 -12.03 0.20 3.53
N LEU A 41 -10.95 -0.23 4.18
CA LEU A 41 -10.89 -0.37 5.63
C LEU A 41 -11.12 0.97 6.35
N VAL A 42 -10.43 2.03 5.91
CA VAL A 42 -10.58 3.39 6.47
C VAL A 42 -11.98 3.93 6.21
N GLN A 43 -12.53 3.73 5.02
CA GLN A 43 -13.90 4.13 4.68
C GLN A 43 -14.94 3.46 5.58
N TRP A 44 -14.75 2.18 5.86
CA TRP A 44 -15.63 1.42 6.75
C TRP A 44 -15.50 1.86 8.21
N ALA A 45 -14.28 1.98 8.73
CA ALA A 45 -14.04 2.30 10.14
C ALA A 45 -14.27 3.79 10.48
N ARG A 46 -14.04 4.70 9.52
CA ARG A 46 -14.07 6.15 9.74
C ARG A 46 -14.83 6.90 8.63
N PRO A 47 -16.11 6.61 8.38
CA PRO A 47 -16.86 7.10 7.23
C PRO A 47 -16.94 8.64 7.14
N ARG A 48 -17.03 9.34 8.28
CA ARG A 48 -17.08 10.82 8.32
C ARG A 48 -15.77 11.50 7.91
N ARG A 49 -14.63 10.82 8.07
CA ARG A 49 -13.30 11.36 7.72
C ARG A 49 -12.76 10.78 6.42
N ALA A 50 -13.36 9.70 5.94
CA ALA A 50 -12.98 9.03 4.71
C ALA A 50 -13.17 9.90 3.44
N ALA A 51 -14.00 10.94 3.50
CA ALA A 51 -14.19 11.88 2.39
C ALA A 51 -12.90 12.63 1.98
N HIS A 52 -11.88 12.66 2.84
CA HIS A 52 -10.64 13.41 2.61
C HIS A 52 -9.42 12.51 2.26
N VAL A 53 -9.58 11.20 2.21
CA VAL A 53 -8.50 10.27 1.83
C VAL A 53 -8.51 9.97 0.34
N SER A 54 -7.52 10.52 -0.37
CA SER A 54 -7.36 10.36 -1.83
C SER A 54 -6.05 9.68 -2.21
N ASN A 55 -5.11 9.55 -1.28
CA ASN A 55 -3.80 8.95 -1.51
C ASN A 55 -3.18 8.46 -0.20
N LEU A 56 -2.11 7.67 -0.31
CA LEU A 56 -1.46 7.06 0.84
C LEU A 56 -0.96 8.10 1.87
N ALA A 57 -0.44 9.24 1.43
CA ALA A 57 0.07 10.26 2.34
C ALA A 57 -1.04 10.91 3.19
N SER A 58 -2.19 11.26 2.59
CA SER A 58 -3.32 11.80 3.37
C SER A 58 -3.97 10.74 4.25
N THR A 59 -4.00 9.48 3.80
CA THR A 59 -4.52 8.35 4.60
C THR A 59 -3.65 8.06 5.82
N THR A 60 -2.32 8.06 5.63
CA THR A 60 -1.36 7.86 6.74
C THR A 60 -1.45 9.02 7.74
N LEU A 61 -1.65 10.25 7.26
CA LEU A 61 -1.89 11.40 8.14
C LEU A 61 -3.15 11.22 8.99
N GLU A 62 -4.26 10.81 8.38
CA GLU A 62 -5.54 10.62 9.08
C GLU A 62 -5.48 9.48 10.12
N VAL A 63 -4.82 8.36 9.78
CA VAL A 63 -4.81 7.16 10.63
C VAL A 63 -3.67 7.18 11.66
N LEU A 64 -2.46 7.55 11.23
CA LEU A 64 -1.23 7.49 12.03
C LEU A 64 -0.72 8.88 12.49
N GLY A 65 -1.35 9.97 12.06
CA GLY A 65 -1.01 11.34 12.47
C GLY A 65 0.18 11.96 11.73
N ARG A 66 0.79 11.26 10.76
CA ARG A 66 1.91 11.76 9.94
C ARG A 66 1.82 11.28 8.50
N PRO A 67 2.12 12.12 7.49
CA PRO A 67 2.10 11.69 6.10
C PRO A 67 3.41 10.97 5.71
N VAL A 68 3.31 10.06 4.74
CA VAL A 68 4.50 9.55 4.03
C VAL A 68 5.04 10.63 3.08
N SER A 69 6.37 10.82 3.06
CA SER A 69 7.01 11.77 2.16
C SER A 69 6.95 11.29 0.70
N LYS A 70 6.44 12.12 -0.21
CA LYS A 70 6.37 11.79 -1.66
C LYS A 70 7.66 12.06 -2.45
N LYS A 71 8.74 12.48 -1.79
CA LYS A 71 9.98 12.96 -2.45
C LYS A 71 10.61 11.96 -3.41
N GLN A 72 10.48 10.66 -3.14
CA GLN A 72 11.09 9.60 -3.96
C GLN A 72 10.11 8.96 -4.95
N GLN A 73 8.83 9.36 -4.95
CA GLN A 73 7.78 8.75 -5.77
C GLN A 73 8.14 8.80 -7.27
N LEU A 74 8.63 9.95 -7.74
CA LEU A 74 9.02 10.18 -9.14
C LEU A 74 10.56 10.20 -9.34
N SER A 75 11.31 9.61 -8.41
CA SER A 75 12.76 9.47 -8.58
C SER A 75 13.10 8.43 -9.66
N ASP A 76 14.35 8.42 -10.14
CA ASP A 76 14.83 7.41 -11.09
C ASP A 76 14.94 6.02 -10.42
N TRP A 77 13.89 5.21 -10.57
CA TRP A 77 13.83 3.82 -10.07
C TRP A 77 14.61 2.82 -10.94
N GLN A 78 15.12 3.23 -12.10
CA GLN A 78 15.96 2.40 -12.96
C GLN A 78 17.44 2.47 -12.55
N ARG A 79 17.88 3.58 -11.92
CA ARG A 79 19.24 3.76 -11.39
C ARG A 79 19.71 2.57 -10.54
N ARG A 80 20.97 2.17 -10.70
CA ARG A 80 21.65 1.21 -9.81
C ARG A 80 23.00 1.76 -9.31
N PRO A 81 23.34 1.55 -8.01
CA PRO A 81 22.44 1.08 -6.95
C PRO A 81 21.36 2.13 -6.62
N LEU A 82 20.23 1.68 -6.06
CA LEU A 82 19.24 2.59 -5.49
C LEU A 82 19.88 3.43 -4.37
N SER A 83 19.42 4.65 -4.18
CA SER A 83 19.85 5.48 -3.05
C SER A 83 19.28 4.99 -1.72
N ARG A 84 19.89 5.41 -0.61
CA ARG A 84 19.35 5.14 0.75
C ARG A 84 17.94 5.72 0.90
N ALA A 85 17.68 6.89 0.34
CA ALA A 85 16.38 7.55 0.40
C ALA A 85 15.30 6.76 -0.35
N GLN A 86 15.60 6.24 -1.55
CA GLN A 86 14.67 5.39 -2.32
C GLN A 86 14.31 4.12 -1.58
N ARG A 87 15.29 3.41 -1.00
CA ARG A 87 15.04 2.20 -0.21
C ARG A 87 14.19 2.49 1.03
N ALA A 88 14.52 3.56 1.76
CA ALA A 88 13.75 3.96 2.95
C ALA A 88 12.30 4.34 2.58
N TYR A 89 12.11 5.05 1.46
CA TYR A 89 10.79 5.38 0.94
C TYR A 89 9.99 4.11 0.59
N ALA A 90 10.55 3.21 -0.23
CA ALA A 90 9.86 1.98 -0.62
C ALA A 90 9.50 1.08 0.57
N ALA A 91 10.41 0.96 1.55
CA ALA A 91 10.13 0.21 2.78
C ALA A 91 9.01 0.86 3.59
N LEU A 92 9.02 2.19 3.72
CA LEU A 92 7.98 2.92 4.46
C LEU A 92 6.61 2.82 3.76
N ASP A 93 6.55 2.92 2.44
CA ASP A 93 5.33 2.83 1.62
C ASP A 93 4.57 1.51 1.86
N ALA A 94 5.31 0.41 2.07
CA ALA A 94 4.73 -0.89 2.43
C ALA A 94 4.42 -1.02 3.93
N TYR A 95 5.34 -0.56 4.80
CA TYR A 95 5.19 -0.70 6.26
C TYR A 95 3.95 0.03 6.81
N VAL A 96 3.66 1.23 6.31
CA VAL A 96 2.52 2.01 6.80
C VAL A 96 1.18 1.32 6.58
N LEU A 97 1.07 0.43 5.60
CA LEU A 97 -0.16 -0.33 5.33
C LEU A 97 -0.50 -1.26 6.49
N VAL A 98 0.49 -1.99 6.99
CA VAL A 98 0.35 -2.88 8.16
C VAL A 98 0.11 -2.06 9.42
N ALA A 99 0.85 -0.97 9.62
CA ALA A 99 0.67 -0.11 10.79
C ALA A 99 -0.74 0.55 10.83
N MET A 100 -1.28 0.96 9.68
CA MET A 100 -2.65 1.46 9.58
C MET A 100 -3.68 0.37 9.84
N PHE A 101 -3.48 -0.84 9.31
CA PHE A 101 -4.33 -1.98 9.62
C PHE A 101 -4.39 -2.23 11.13
N ASP A 102 -3.24 -2.40 11.77
CA ASP A 102 -3.14 -2.67 13.22
C ASP A 102 -3.83 -1.58 14.05
N ARG A 103 -3.65 -0.31 13.67
CA ARG A 103 -4.33 0.82 14.33
C ARG A 103 -5.85 0.72 14.20
N ILE A 104 -6.36 0.47 13.00
CA ILE A 104 -7.81 0.48 12.75
C ILE A 104 -8.51 -0.72 13.40
N VAL A 105 -7.86 -1.88 13.44
CA VAL A 105 -8.46 -3.09 14.03
C VAL A 105 -8.32 -3.18 15.55
N SER A 106 -7.42 -2.38 16.14
CA SER A 106 -7.22 -2.31 17.60
C SER A 106 -7.96 -1.15 18.25
N ASP A 107 -8.52 -0.23 17.46
CA ASP A 107 -9.43 0.84 17.89
C ASP A 107 -10.83 0.25 18.18
#